data_AF-X1FM49-F1
#
_entry.id   AF-X1FM49-F1
#
_cell.length_a   1.000
_cell.length_b   1.000
_cell.length_c   1.000
_cell.angle_alpha   90.00
_cell.angle_beta   90.00
_cell.angle_gamma   90.00
#
_symmetry.space_group_name_H-M   'P 1'
#
loop_
_entity.id
_entity.type
_entity.pdbx_description
1 polymer ?
#
loop_
_entity_poly.entity_id
_entity_poly.type
_entity_poly.pdbx_seq_one_letter_code
_entity_poly.pdbx_strand_id
1 'polypeptide(L)'
;MNQIHNSIEKFINIDDLNIEDKLYTIQNRLKTENAYYLDQNDILSFISDFFELAIPLKKENLKLLLQKALFGYRSFENHWNMVPKPKIYNTMIRFLIRLFGFQINLRKLSHWAIPDVIFNYIDLHFGLNSRILLIITDLKSDKDVKISREQFSKNACKHAILLEFEESTLRIMRTISKEELFSSAYGSINSIKKALTEKFGTPSAVICVDKFLLEKIVENYIFKHSKFTLFPHFKTLKLLRNKKYLTIYPEFPSYKFIRKKKPFSLLKLLLPILIDKHEF
;
A
#
# COMPACT_ATOMS: atom_id res chain seq x y z
N MET A 1 -5.50 -35.93 22.98
CA MET A 1 -5.79 -35.61 21.57
C MET A 1 -7.26 -35.21 21.32
N ASN A 2 -8.02 -34.74 22.33
CA ASN A 2 -9.40 -34.21 22.16
C ASN A 2 -9.67 -32.95 23.02
N GLN A 3 -8.63 -32.15 23.31
CA GLN A 3 -8.76 -30.91 24.10
C GLN A 3 -8.15 -29.67 23.41
N ILE A 4 -7.61 -29.81 22.20
CA ILE A 4 -7.07 -28.68 21.41
C ILE A 4 -8.09 -28.20 20.36
N HIS A 5 -9.12 -28.99 20.05
CA HIS A 5 -10.15 -28.60 19.09
C HIS A 5 -11.24 -27.70 19.69
N ASN A 6 -11.51 -27.80 21.00
CA ASN A 6 -12.59 -27.02 21.66
C ASN A 6 -12.16 -25.63 22.17
N SER A 7 -10.89 -25.23 21.99
CA SER A 7 -10.37 -23.91 22.39
C SER A 7 -10.22 -22.93 21.23
N ILE A 8 -10.43 -23.36 19.99
CA ILE A 8 -10.37 -22.50 18.79
C ILE A 8 -11.78 -21.99 18.39
N GLU A 9 -12.85 -22.72 18.75
CA GLU A 9 -14.23 -22.32 18.44
C GLU A 9 -14.84 -21.25 19.37
N LYS A 10 -14.10 -20.73 20.35
CA LYS A 10 -14.63 -19.75 21.34
C LYS A 10 -14.16 -18.30 21.16
N PHE A 11 -13.53 -17.96 20.04
CA PHE A 11 -13.12 -16.58 19.74
C PHE A 11 -13.87 -15.92 18.56
N ILE A 12 -14.92 -16.55 18.04
CA ILE A 12 -15.76 -15.97 16.99
C ILE A 12 -17.20 -15.97 17.48
N ASN A 13 -17.59 -15.03 18.34
CA ASN A 13 -18.99 -14.61 18.42
C ASN A 13 -19.19 -13.27 19.14
N ILE A 14 -18.49 -12.23 18.67
CA ILE A 14 -18.84 -10.84 18.98
C ILE A 14 -18.46 -10.02 17.76
N ASP A 15 -19.31 -9.99 16.72
CA ASP A 15 -19.49 -8.86 15.77
C ASP A 15 -20.30 -9.20 14.49
N ASP A 16 -20.57 -10.47 14.18
CA ASP A 16 -21.22 -10.85 12.90
C ASP A 16 -22.65 -10.29 12.73
N LEU A 17 -23.48 -10.32 13.79
CA LEU A 17 -24.83 -9.74 13.76
C LEU A 17 -24.85 -8.23 13.46
N ASN A 18 -23.76 -7.52 13.78
CA ASN A 18 -23.69 -6.06 13.63
C ASN A 18 -23.18 -5.66 12.23
N ILE A 19 -22.50 -6.57 11.51
CA ILE A 19 -21.97 -6.31 10.17
C ILE A 19 -23.07 -6.53 9.13
N GLU A 20 -23.86 -7.61 9.25
CA GLU A 20 -24.99 -7.88 8.36
C GLU A 20 -26.03 -6.76 8.41
N ASP A 21 -26.41 -6.31 9.60
CA ASP A 21 -27.34 -5.20 9.80
C ASP A 21 -26.82 -3.88 9.19
N LYS A 22 -25.51 -3.61 9.32
CA LYS A 22 -24.86 -2.45 8.68
C LYS A 22 -24.85 -2.57 7.17
N LEU A 23 -24.55 -3.76 6.63
CA LEU A 23 -24.58 -4.02 5.20
C LEU A 23 -26.00 -3.84 4.64
N TYR A 24 -27.02 -4.36 5.32
CA TYR A 24 -28.41 -4.21 4.94
C TYR A 24 -28.85 -2.74 4.97
N THR A 25 -28.45 -1.99 6.00
CA THR A 25 -28.69 -0.55 6.09
C THR A 25 -28.01 0.21 4.94
N ILE A 26 -26.79 -0.17 4.56
CA ILE A 26 -26.06 0.41 3.44
C ILE A 26 -26.73 0.05 2.10
N GLN A 27 -27.15 -1.20 1.91
CA GLN A 27 -27.88 -1.66 0.72
C GLN A 27 -29.16 -0.87 0.53
N ASN A 28 -29.96 -0.73 1.59
CA ASN A 28 -31.21 0.02 1.55
C ASN A 28 -30.99 1.52 1.29
N ARG A 29 -29.96 2.11 1.90
CA ARG A 29 -29.65 3.53 1.71
C ARG A 29 -29.10 3.85 0.33
N LEU A 30 -28.28 2.97 -0.24
CA LEU A 30 -27.64 3.16 -1.55
C LEU A 30 -28.45 2.54 -2.70
N LYS A 31 -29.52 1.79 -2.40
CA LYS A 31 -30.35 1.05 -3.36
C LYS A 31 -29.51 0.12 -4.25
N THR A 32 -28.65 -0.68 -3.62
CA THR A 32 -27.76 -1.63 -4.31
C THR A 32 -28.19 -3.05 -4.00
N GLU A 33 -28.21 -3.92 -5.03
CA GLU A 33 -28.60 -5.33 -4.88
C GLU A 33 -27.69 -6.11 -3.92
N ASN A 34 -26.39 -5.76 -3.91
CA ASN A 34 -25.40 -6.44 -3.10
C ASN A 34 -24.52 -5.41 -2.38
N ALA A 35 -24.11 -5.74 -1.15
CA ALA A 35 -23.06 -5.04 -0.43
C ALA A 35 -22.09 -6.06 0.17
N TYR A 36 -20.80 -5.77 0.04
CA TYR A 36 -19.73 -6.66 0.46
C TYR A 36 -18.96 -6.02 1.61
N TYR A 37 -18.69 -6.80 2.65
CA TYR A 37 -17.74 -6.46 3.70
C TYR A 37 -16.44 -7.18 3.44
N LEU A 38 -15.32 -6.48 3.61
CA LEU A 38 -13.98 -7.02 3.47
C LEU A 38 -13.20 -6.67 4.73
N ASP A 39 -12.92 -7.67 5.57
CA ASP A 39 -12.04 -7.47 6.71
C ASP A 39 -10.58 -7.40 6.24
N GLN A 40 -9.85 -6.42 6.78
CA GLN A 40 -8.44 -6.22 6.50
C GLN A 40 -7.59 -7.35 7.09
N ASN A 41 -7.96 -7.91 8.23
CA ASN A 41 -7.21 -9.02 8.83
C ASN A 41 -7.33 -10.28 7.96
N ASP A 42 -8.53 -10.60 7.48
CA ASP A 42 -8.75 -11.73 6.58
C ASP A 42 -7.99 -11.56 5.26
N ILE A 43 -8.02 -10.36 4.67
CA ILE A 43 -7.20 -10.07 3.47
C ILE A 43 -5.71 -10.26 3.76
N LEU A 44 -5.22 -9.78 4.90
CA LEU A 44 -3.82 -9.93 5.27
C LEU A 44 -3.45 -11.40 5.50
N SER A 45 -4.33 -12.18 6.14
CA SER A 45 -4.13 -13.62 6.35
C SER A 45 -4.09 -14.37 5.01
N PHE A 46 -5.05 -14.13 4.13
CA PHE A 46 -5.09 -14.71 2.79
C PHE A 46 -3.84 -14.37 1.98
N ILE A 47 -3.39 -13.12 2.03
CA ILE A 47 -2.16 -12.70 1.36
C ILE A 47 -0.95 -13.41 1.97
N SER A 48 -0.88 -13.51 3.30
CA SER A 48 0.19 -14.22 4.02
C SER A 48 0.24 -15.69 3.57
N ASP A 49 -0.89 -16.39 3.62
CA ASP A 49 -1.04 -17.79 3.22
C ASP A 49 -0.66 -17.99 1.75
N PHE A 50 -1.04 -17.05 0.87
CA PHE A 50 -0.68 -17.06 -0.53
C PHE A 50 0.84 -16.93 -0.77
N PHE A 51 1.56 -16.28 0.13
CA PHE A 51 3.02 -16.12 0.05
C PHE A 51 3.80 -17.18 0.83
N GLU A 52 3.15 -17.92 1.74
CA GLU A 52 3.71 -19.08 2.44
C GLU A 52 3.47 -20.42 1.71
N LEU A 53 3.03 -20.37 0.44
CA LEU A 53 2.83 -21.57 -0.38
C LEU A 53 4.11 -22.42 -0.50
N ALA A 54 3.93 -23.74 -0.53
CA ALA A 54 5.02 -24.71 -0.68
C ALA A 54 5.87 -24.49 -1.95
N ILE A 55 5.31 -23.81 -2.96
CA ILE A 55 6.03 -23.36 -4.15
C ILE A 55 6.12 -21.83 -4.08
N PRO A 56 7.32 -21.26 -3.86
CA PRO A 56 7.47 -19.81 -3.75
C PRO A 56 7.12 -19.15 -5.08
N LEU A 57 6.43 -18.01 -5.00
CA LEU A 57 6.04 -17.27 -6.19
C LEU A 57 7.24 -16.59 -6.81
N LYS A 58 7.57 -17.02 -8.03
CA LYS A 58 8.59 -16.36 -8.85
C LYS A 58 8.22 -14.91 -9.08
N LYS A 59 9.25 -14.06 -9.14
CA LYS A 59 9.11 -12.63 -9.40
C LYS A 59 8.32 -12.35 -10.67
N GLU A 60 8.54 -13.12 -11.73
CA GLU A 60 7.84 -13.00 -13.00
C GLU A 60 6.34 -13.23 -12.85
N ASN A 61 5.94 -14.16 -11.96
CA ASN A 61 4.53 -14.44 -11.70
C ASN A 61 3.86 -13.30 -10.94
N LEU A 62 4.55 -12.70 -9.97
CA LEU A 62 4.05 -11.52 -9.25
C LEU A 62 3.96 -10.30 -10.16
N LYS A 63 4.95 -10.12 -11.03
CA LYS A 63 4.94 -9.10 -12.07
C LYS A 63 3.74 -9.29 -13.00
N LEU A 64 3.50 -10.52 -13.48
CA LEU A 64 2.36 -10.85 -14.33
C LEU A 64 1.02 -10.62 -13.60
N LEU A 65 0.92 -10.99 -12.33
CA LEU A 65 -0.29 -10.75 -11.52
C LEU A 65 -0.58 -9.26 -11.41
N LEU A 66 0.45 -8.45 -11.11
CA LEU A 66 0.30 -6.99 -11.06
C LEU A 66 -0.07 -6.40 -12.43
N GLN A 67 0.54 -6.90 -13.52
CA GLN A 67 0.16 -6.53 -14.89
C GLN A 67 -1.32 -6.82 -15.15
N LYS A 68 -1.81 -8.02 -14.80
CA LYS A 68 -3.22 -8.41 -14.95
C LYS A 68 -4.14 -7.56 -14.09
N ALA A 69 -3.76 -7.24 -12.85
CA ALA A 69 -4.54 -6.37 -11.98
C ALA A 69 -4.64 -4.95 -12.54
N LEU A 70 -3.53 -4.39 -13.04
CA LEU A 70 -3.50 -3.07 -13.70
C LEU A 70 -4.27 -3.08 -15.02
N PHE A 71 -4.20 -4.17 -15.78
CA PHE A 71 -4.99 -4.35 -16.99
C PHE A 71 -6.48 -4.42 -16.68
N GLY A 72 -6.89 -5.14 -15.63
CA GLY A 72 -8.27 -5.17 -15.13
C GLY A 72 -8.74 -3.79 -14.64
N TYR A 73 -7.88 -3.05 -13.94
CA TYR A 73 -8.16 -1.68 -13.53
C TYR A 73 -8.28 -0.73 -14.73
N ARG A 74 -7.50 -0.95 -15.80
CA ARG A 74 -7.60 -0.24 -17.07
C ARG A 74 -8.90 -0.59 -17.81
N SER A 75 -9.29 -1.87 -17.84
CA SER A 75 -10.48 -2.39 -18.51
C SER A 75 -11.79 -1.99 -17.84
N PHE A 76 -11.73 -1.17 -16.79
CA PHE A 76 -12.87 -0.45 -16.24
C PHE A 76 -13.55 0.48 -17.27
N GLU A 77 -13.15 0.48 -18.56
CA GLU A 77 -13.73 1.12 -19.77
C GLU A 77 -15.27 1.18 -19.77
N ASN A 78 -15.96 0.18 -19.21
CA ASN A 78 -17.42 0.19 -19.03
C ASN A 78 -17.93 1.37 -18.17
N HIS A 79 -17.15 1.83 -17.19
CA HIS A 79 -17.46 3.02 -16.38
C HIS A 79 -17.09 4.34 -17.07
N TRP A 80 -16.30 4.31 -18.16
CA TRP A 80 -15.87 5.50 -18.89
C TRP A 80 -16.85 5.93 -19.97
N ASN A 81 -17.70 5.01 -20.42
CA ASN A 81 -18.85 5.28 -21.28
C ASN A 81 -20.13 5.63 -20.49
N MET A 82 -20.04 5.78 -19.16
CA MET A 82 -21.15 6.22 -18.33
C MET A 82 -21.60 7.65 -18.67
N VAL A 83 -22.91 7.89 -18.55
CA VAL A 83 -23.50 9.22 -18.59
C VAL A 83 -23.79 9.65 -17.14
N PRO A 84 -23.29 10.82 -16.69
CA PRO A 84 -22.49 11.78 -17.43
C PRO A 84 -21.02 11.35 -17.60
N LYS A 85 -20.41 11.74 -18.73
CA LYS A 85 -19.00 11.45 -19.02
C LYS A 85 -18.08 12.04 -17.93
N PRO A 86 -16.97 11.37 -17.57
CA PRO A 86 -16.02 11.89 -16.59
C PRO A 86 -15.47 13.27 -16.96
N LYS A 87 -15.35 14.18 -15.98
CA LYS A 87 -14.90 15.58 -16.19
C LYS A 87 -13.53 15.71 -16.86
N ILE A 88 -12.68 14.69 -16.73
CA ILE A 88 -11.36 14.64 -17.38
C ILE A 88 -11.42 14.59 -18.92
N TYR A 89 -12.60 14.35 -19.51
CA TYR A 89 -12.86 14.42 -20.94
C TYR A 89 -13.31 15.80 -21.44
N ASN A 90 -13.54 16.76 -20.54
CA ASN A 90 -13.79 18.13 -20.96
C ASN A 90 -12.55 18.69 -21.67
N THR A 91 -12.75 19.18 -22.90
CA THR A 91 -11.69 19.66 -23.78
C THR A 91 -10.88 20.81 -23.17
N MET A 92 -11.55 21.76 -22.50
CA MET A 92 -10.88 22.88 -21.84
C MET A 92 -10.00 22.42 -20.68
N ILE A 93 -10.52 21.48 -19.89
CA ILE A 93 -9.77 20.87 -18.79
C ILE A 93 -8.52 20.15 -19.35
N ARG A 94 -8.68 19.34 -20.41
CA ARG A 94 -7.55 18.67 -21.08
C ARG A 94 -6.50 19.64 -21.62
N PHE A 95 -6.95 20.72 -22.24
CA PHE A 95 -6.08 21.76 -22.76
C PHE A 95 -5.25 22.41 -21.65
N LEU A 96 -5.88 22.82 -20.56
CA LEU A 96 -5.19 23.42 -19.41
C LEU A 96 -4.17 22.45 -18.78
N ILE A 97 -4.53 21.18 -18.61
CA ILE A 97 -3.63 20.14 -18.08
C ILE A 97 -2.39 19.98 -18.99
N ARG A 98 -2.62 19.92 -20.31
CA ARG A 98 -1.53 19.83 -21.31
C ARG A 98 -0.63 21.06 -21.28
N LEU A 99 -1.19 22.26 -21.10
CA LEU A 99 -0.43 23.50 -20.96
C LEU A 99 0.54 23.44 -19.77
N PHE A 100 0.11 22.84 -18.65
CA PHE A 100 0.98 22.61 -17.48
C PHE A 100 1.93 21.41 -17.63
N GLY A 101 1.97 20.78 -18.81
CA GLY A 101 2.86 19.67 -19.14
C GLY A 101 2.42 18.33 -18.54
N PHE A 102 1.14 18.17 -18.24
CA PHE A 102 0.56 16.90 -17.84
C PHE A 102 -0.17 16.26 -19.02
N GLN A 103 0.13 15.00 -19.30
CA GLN A 103 -0.59 14.23 -20.31
C GLN A 103 -1.38 13.12 -19.61
N ILE A 104 -2.47 13.48 -18.93
CA ILE A 104 -3.26 12.50 -18.18
C ILE A 104 -4.21 11.79 -19.14
N ASN A 105 -3.85 10.57 -19.54
CA ASN A 105 -4.74 9.65 -20.23
C ASN A 105 -4.85 8.34 -19.45
N LEU A 106 -5.89 8.25 -18.62
CA LEU A 106 -6.10 7.09 -17.75
C LEU A 106 -6.46 5.81 -18.52
N ARG A 107 -6.99 5.93 -19.76
CA ARG A 107 -7.11 4.78 -20.67
C ARG A 107 -5.77 4.18 -21.07
N LYS A 108 -4.68 4.95 -20.92
CA LYS A 108 -3.31 4.53 -21.21
C LYS A 108 -2.52 4.29 -19.92
N LEU A 109 -3.16 3.89 -18.81
CA LEU A 109 -2.40 3.48 -17.63
C LEU A 109 -1.42 2.37 -18.04
N SER A 110 -0.12 2.58 -17.83
CA SER A 110 0.88 1.61 -18.27
C SER A 110 0.88 0.40 -17.34
N HIS A 111 0.31 -0.69 -17.83
CA HIS A 111 0.37 -1.97 -17.16
C HIS A 111 1.75 -2.64 -17.32
N TRP A 112 2.59 -2.19 -18.25
CA TRP A 112 3.97 -2.68 -18.44
C TRP A 112 4.97 -1.92 -17.55
N ALA A 113 5.03 -0.60 -17.70
CA ALA A 113 6.08 0.21 -17.08
C ALA A 113 5.92 0.33 -15.57
N ILE A 114 4.68 0.31 -15.03
CA ILE A 114 4.47 0.41 -13.57
C ILE A 114 5.06 -0.82 -12.86
N PRO A 115 4.70 -2.08 -13.23
CA PRO A 115 5.33 -3.26 -12.65
C PRO A 115 6.84 -3.27 -12.88
N ASP A 116 7.32 -2.99 -14.09
CA ASP A 116 8.76 -2.96 -14.39
C ASP A 116 9.53 -2.05 -13.44
N VAL A 117 9.07 -0.81 -13.28
CA VAL A 117 9.73 0.15 -12.40
C VAL A 117 9.70 -0.29 -10.95
N ILE A 118 8.57 -0.84 -10.46
CA ILE A 118 8.46 -1.33 -9.07
C ILE A 118 9.44 -2.48 -8.82
N PHE A 119 9.43 -3.49 -9.68
CA PHE A 119 10.25 -4.68 -9.51
C PHE A 119 11.74 -4.41 -9.75
N ASN A 120 12.09 -3.54 -10.69
CA ASN A 120 13.48 -3.10 -10.88
C ASN A 120 13.97 -2.23 -9.70
N TYR A 121 13.09 -1.42 -9.11
CA TYR A 121 13.42 -0.66 -7.90
C TYR A 121 13.72 -1.58 -6.73
N ILE A 122 12.94 -2.65 -6.57
CA ILE A 122 13.15 -3.63 -5.51
C ILE A 122 14.50 -4.32 -5.68
N ASP A 123 14.78 -4.86 -6.87
CA ASP A 123 16.06 -5.52 -7.15
C ASP A 123 17.26 -4.61 -6.89
N LEU A 124 17.19 -3.36 -7.36
CA LEU A 124 18.30 -2.41 -7.28
C LEU A 124 18.64 -2.02 -5.83
N HIS A 125 17.64 -2.01 -4.94
CA HIS A 125 17.82 -1.52 -3.56
C HIS A 125 17.84 -2.60 -2.48
N PHE A 126 17.19 -3.73 -2.69
CA PHE A 126 17.13 -4.81 -1.70
C PHE A 126 18.00 -6.01 -2.08
N GLY A 127 18.41 -6.13 -3.35
CA GLY A 127 19.25 -7.24 -3.83
C GLY A 127 18.47 -8.57 -3.94
N LEU A 128 19.18 -9.65 -4.28
CA LEU A 128 18.59 -10.99 -4.48
C LEU A 128 18.11 -11.63 -3.17
N ASN A 129 18.88 -11.44 -2.09
CA ASN A 129 18.56 -11.99 -0.76
C ASN A 129 18.36 -10.82 0.22
N SER A 130 17.14 -10.64 0.70
CA SER A 130 16.80 -9.46 1.50
C SER A 130 15.73 -9.74 2.53
N ARG A 131 15.85 -9.11 3.70
CA ARG A 131 14.81 -9.11 4.72
C ARG A 131 14.28 -7.70 4.90
N ILE A 132 13.01 -7.50 4.58
CA ILE A 132 12.34 -6.20 4.64
C ILE A 132 11.27 -6.26 5.72
N LEU A 133 11.40 -5.40 6.73
CA LEU A 133 10.35 -5.21 7.72
C LEU A 133 9.43 -4.07 7.28
N LEU A 134 8.15 -4.35 7.13
CA LEU A 134 7.09 -3.37 6.91
C LEU A 134 6.33 -3.14 8.23
N ILE A 135 6.31 -1.88 8.70
CA ILE A 135 5.54 -1.47 9.89
C ILE A 135 4.42 -0.54 9.44
N ILE A 136 3.18 -0.92 9.74
CA ILE A 136 2.00 -0.09 9.52
C ILE A 136 1.64 0.63 10.82
N THR A 137 1.69 1.96 10.82
CA THR A 137 1.38 2.78 12.00
C THR A 137 0.00 3.43 11.91
N ASP A 138 -0.60 3.80 13.05
CA ASP A 138 -1.74 4.70 13.13
C ASP A 138 -1.44 5.84 14.10
N LEU A 139 -1.01 6.96 13.51
CA LEU A 139 -0.65 8.16 14.27
C LEU A 139 -1.85 8.97 14.76
N LYS A 140 -3.09 8.64 14.36
CA LYS A 140 -4.29 9.33 14.86
C LYS A 140 -4.77 8.75 16.18
N SER A 141 -4.56 7.46 16.41
CA SER A 141 -4.94 6.79 17.65
C SER A 141 -4.07 7.17 18.85
N ASP A 142 -2.90 7.77 18.62
CA ASP A 142 -1.94 8.10 19.67
C ASP A 142 -1.89 9.63 19.89
N LYS A 143 -2.56 10.09 20.96
CA LYS A 143 -2.76 11.53 21.25
C LYS A 143 -1.50 12.22 21.80
N ASP A 144 -0.52 11.47 22.31
CA ASP A 144 0.60 12.02 23.09
C ASP A 144 1.92 12.16 22.32
N VAL A 145 1.94 11.88 21.02
CA VAL A 145 3.23 11.71 20.35
C VAL A 145 3.77 12.99 19.71
N LYS A 146 4.63 13.68 20.46
CA LYS A 146 5.75 14.43 19.86
C LYS A 146 6.76 13.41 19.30
N ILE A 147 6.45 12.75 18.17
CA ILE A 147 7.40 11.86 17.48
C ILE A 147 8.63 12.71 17.15
N SER A 148 9.72 12.52 17.91
CA SER A 148 11.06 12.79 17.41
C SER A 148 11.28 11.81 16.25
N ARG A 149 11.92 12.25 15.16
CA ARG A 149 11.95 11.56 13.84
C ARG A 149 12.50 10.12 13.84
N GLU A 150 12.92 9.60 15.00
CA GLU A 150 13.63 8.34 15.19
C GLU A 150 13.02 7.44 16.29
N GLN A 151 11.95 7.87 16.95
CA GLN A 151 11.24 7.10 17.98
C GLN A 151 9.86 6.67 17.50
N PHE A 152 9.61 5.36 17.55
CA PHE A 152 8.35 4.71 17.20
C PHE A 152 7.61 4.31 18.47
N SER A 153 6.34 4.70 18.57
CA SER A 153 5.46 4.28 19.65
C SER A 153 4.96 2.85 19.38
N LYS A 154 5.06 1.97 20.39
CA LYS A 154 4.48 0.62 20.36
C LYS A 154 2.96 0.69 20.12
N ASN A 155 2.28 1.67 20.72
CA ASN A 155 0.84 1.87 20.58
C ASN A 155 0.43 2.31 19.17
N ALA A 156 1.29 3.10 18.52
CA ALA A 156 1.06 3.52 17.15
C ALA A 156 1.28 2.37 16.14
N CYS A 157 2.06 1.34 16.46
CA CYS A 157 2.21 0.17 15.59
C CYS A 157 0.89 -0.62 15.54
N LYS A 158 0.32 -0.81 14.35
CA LYS A 158 -0.87 -1.67 14.16
C LYS A 158 -0.49 -3.05 13.67
N HIS A 159 0.27 -3.11 12.59
CA HIS A 159 0.74 -4.35 12.00
C HIS A 159 2.23 -4.26 11.71
N ALA A 160 2.93 -5.37 11.88
CA ALA A 160 4.30 -5.51 11.43
C ALA A 160 4.44 -6.81 10.64
N ILE A 161 5.10 -6.72 9.49
CA ILE A 161 5.19 -7.80 8.52
C ILE A 161 6.66 -7.91 8.11
N LEU A 162 7.24 -9.09 8.24
CA LEU A 162 8.56 -9.42 7.74
C LEU A 162 8.44 -10.13 6.40
N LEU A 163 9.12 -9.59 5.41
CA LEU A 163 9.21 -10.14 4.05
C LEU A 163 10.64 -10.64 3.85
N GLU A 164 10.81 -11.94 3.61
CA GLU A 164 12.10 -12.54 3.29
C GLU A 164 12.14 -12.92 1.81
N PHE A 165 13.08 -12.32 1.10
CA PHE A 165 13.37 -12.59 -0.29
C PHE A 165 14.64 -13.44 -0.38
N GLU A 166 14.59 -14.48 -1.19
CA GLU A 166 15.75 -15.27 -1.62
C GLU A 166 15.72 -15.39 -3.15
N GLU A 167 16.86 -15.14 -3.80
CA GLU A 167 16.99 -15.17 -5.27
C GLU A 167 15.92 -14.34 -6.00
N SER A 168 15.60 -13.15 -5.48
CA SER A 168 14.52 -12.27 -5.97
C SER A 168 13.10 -12.84 -5.87
N THR A 169 12.90 -13.96 -5.19
CA THR A 169 11.58 -14.53 -4.90
C THR A 169 11.18 -14.25 -3.46
N LEU A 170 9.93 -13.85 -3.23
CA LEU A 170 9.40 -13.72 -1.87
C LEU A 170 9.17 -15.14 -1.35
N ARG A 171 9.98 -15.56 -0.37
CA ARG A 171 9.89 -16.89 0.23
C ARG A 171 9.03 -16.94 1.47
N ILE A 172 9.08 -15.88 2.28
CA ILE A 172 8.42 -15.86 3.57
C ILE A 172 7.77 -14.49 3.76
N MET A 173 6.50 -14.49 4.13
CA MET A 173 5.78 -13.31 4.61
C MET A 173 5.19 -13.65 5.98
N ARG A 174 5.75 -13.11 7.05
CA ARG A 174 5.29 -13.39 8.43
C ARG A 174 4.77 -12.13 9.09
N THR A 175 3.68 -12.27 9.84
CA THR A 175 3.27 -11.22 10.77
C THR A 175 4.10 -11.32 12.06
N ILE A 176 4.55 -10.19 12.59
CA ILE A 176 5.34 -10.11 13.83
C ILE A 176 4.51 -9.38 14.88
N SER A 177 4.47 -9.95 16.09
CA SER A 177 3.74 -9.33 17.20
C SER A 177 4.45 -8.05 17.68
N LYS A 178 3.68 -7.13 18.26
CA LYS A 178 4.23 -5.84 18.73
C LYS A 178 5.19 -6.05 19.90
N GLU A 179 4.93 -7.07 20.71
CA GLU A 179 5.72 -7.51 21.85
C GLU A 179 7.11 -7.97 21.44
N GLU A 180 7.23 -8.58 20.25
CA GLU A 180 8.51 -9.04 19.71
C GLU A 180 9.35 -7.91 19.12
N LEU A 181 8.71 -6.84 18.64
CA LEU A 181 9.38 -5.69 18.05
C LEU A 181 9.77 -4.62 19.07
N PHE A 182 8.98 -4.46 20.12
CA PHE A 182 9.11 -3.38 21.09
C PHE A 182 9.28 -3.94 22.49
N SER A 183 10.51 -3.88 23.01
CA SER A 183 10.82 -4.22 24.41
C SER A 183 10.33 -3.17 25.41
N SER A 184 10.01 -1.95 24.96
CA SER A 184 9.43 -0.89 25.78
C SER A 184 8.32 -0.13 25.03
N ALA A 185 7.66 0.82 25.67
CA ALA A 185 6.60 1.62 25.04
C ALA A 185 7.07 2.39 23.78
N TYR A 186 8.37 2.66 23.68
CA TYR A 186 8.98 3.35 22.55
C TYR A 186 10.21 2.59 22.04
N GLY A 187 10.35 2.45 20.72
CA GLY A 187 11.51 1.84 20.08
C GLY A 187 12.18 2.79 19.09
N SER A 188 13.51 2.83 19.08
CA SER A 188 14.26 3.38 17.96
C SER A 188 14.41 2.34 16.83
N ILE A 189 14.76 2.77 15.62
CA ILE A 189 15.06 1.85 14.50
C ILE A 189 16.13 0.84 14.91
N ASN A 190 17.16 1.27 15.64
CA ASN A 190 18.25 0.39 16.08
C ASN A 190 17.75 -0.66 17.08
N SER A 191 16.86 -0.29 18.01
CA SER A 191 16.26 -1.26 18.93
C SER A 191 15.37 -2.28 18.22
N ILE A 192 14.58 -1.83 17.23
CA ILE A 192 13.75 -2.70 16.39
C ILE A 192 14.62 -3.69 15.60
N LYS A 193 15.72 -3.19 14.99
CA LYS A 193 16.67 -4.04 14.28
C LYS A 193 17.29 -5.08 15.19
N LYS A 194 17.73 -4.68 16.39
CA LYS A 194 18.34 -5.59 17.35
C LYS A 194 17.38 -6.71 17.75
N ALA A 195 16.14 -6.37 18.10
CA ALA A 195 15.11 -7.34 18.46
C ALA A 195 14.83 -8.35 17.32
N LEU A 196 14.84 -7.88 16.07
CA LEU A 196 14.67 -8.75 14.91
C LEU A 196 15.90 -9.61 14.61
N THR A 197 17.11 -9.05 14.71
CA THR A 197 18.35 -9.80 14.47
C THR A 197 18.46 -11.00 15.40
N GLU A 198 18.05 -10.85 16.67
CA GLU A 198 18.10 -11.92 17.68
C GLU A 198 17.19 -13.11 17.35
N LYS A 199 16.05 -12.90 16.67
CA LYS A 199 15.05 -13.95 16.40
C LYS A 199 14.95 -14.40 14.94
N PHE A 200 15.09 -13.46 14.00
CA PHE A 200 14.77 -13.64 12.58
C PHE A 200 15.93 -13.26 11.65
N GLY A 201 17.07 -12.84 12.21
CA GLY A 201 18.22 -12.34 11.46
C GLY A 201 18.08 -10.87 11.04
N THR A 202 19.17 -10.32 10.51
CA THR A 202 19.27 -8.86 10.30
C THR A 202 18.39 -8.37 9.16
N PRO A 203 17.47 -7.40 9.39
CA PRO A 203 16.70 -6.79 8.32
C PRO A 203 17.56 -5.83 7.50
N SER A 204 17.58 -6.08 6.18
CA SER A 204 18.22 -5.22 5.18
C SER A 204 17.57 -3.84 5.17
N ALA A 205 16.25 -3.78 5.35
CA ALA A 205 15.51 -2.53 5.40
C ALA A 205 14.29 -2.57 6.33
N VAL A 206 13.91 -1.38 6.80
CA VAL A 206 12.70 -1.11 7.58
C VAL A 206 11.91 -0.02 6.87
N ILE A 207 10.68 -0.35 6.49
CA ILE A 207 9.74 0.55 5.84
C ILE A 207 8.60 0.80 6.82
N CYS A 208 8.42 2.03 7.26
CA CYS A 208 7.32 2.44 8.12
C CYS A 208 6.33 3.28 7.31
N VAL A 209 5.06 2.86 7.28
CA VAL A 209 3.99 3.54 6.54
C VAL A 209 2.80 3.78 7.45
N ASP A 210 2.31 5.02 7.48
CA ASP A 210 1.14 5.36 8.27
C ASP A 210 -0.18 5.02 7.55
N LYS A 211 -1.15 4.50 8.30
CA LYS A 211 -2.48 4.12 7.81
C LYS A 211 -3.17 5.28 7.11
N PHE A 212 -3.06 6.51 7.61
CA PHE A 212 -3.68 7.67 6.97
C PHE A 212 -3.12 7.95 5.58
N LEU A 213 -1.84 7.68 5.36
CA LEU A 213 -1.23 7.81 4.04
C LEU A 213 -1.79 6.76 3.08
N LEU A 214 -1.89 5.50 3.51
CA LEU A 214 -2.49 4.43 2.71
C LEU A 214 -3.94 4.74 2.34
N GLU A 215 -4.75 5.18 3.32
CA GLU A 215 -6.13 5.63 3.09
C GLU A 215 -6.19 6.74 2.02
N LYS A 216 -5.31 7.74 2.10
CA LYS A 216 -5.29 8.85 1.12
C LYS A 216 -4.81 8.41 -0.25
N ILE A 217 -3.92 7.42 -0.35
CA ILE A 217 -3.50 6.84 -1.63
C ILE A 217 -4.69 6.13 -2.27
N VAL A 218 -5.35 5.23 -1.53
CA VAL A 218 -6.52 4.48 -2.01
C VAL A 218 -7.65 5.44 -2.40
N GLU A 219 -8.00 6.38 -1.51
CA GLU A 219 -9.08 7.34 -1.76
C GLU A 219 -8.82 8.17 -3.02
N ASN A 220 -7.62 8.74 -3.17
CA ASN A 220 -7.36 9.72 -4.23
C ASN A 220 -6.94 9.07 -5.54
N TYR A 221 -6.11 8.02 -5.52
CA TYR A 221 -5.58 7.39 -6.73
C TYR A 221 -6.38 6.19 -7.22
N ILE A 222 -7.14 5.51 -6.35
CA ILE A 222 -7.97 4.34 -6.74
C ILE A 222 -9.43 4.76 -6.87
N PHE A 223 -10.06 5.32 -5.84
CA PHE A 223 -11.50 5.60 -5.89
C PHE A 223 -11.88 6.92 -6.58
N LYS A 224 -11.14 8.00 -6.32
CA LYS A 224 -11.43 9.33 -6.88
C LYS A 224 -10.67 9.63 -8.17
N HIS A 225 -10.05 8.62 -8.79
CA HIS A 225 -9.25 8.80 -10.00
C HIS A 225 -10.02 9.47 -11.16
N SER A 226 -11.33 9.21 -11.26
CA SER A 226 -12.21 9.75 -12.32
C SER A 226 -12.69 11.17 -12.04
N LYS A 227 -12.63 11.62 -10.78
CA LYS A 227 -13.02 12.98 -10.36
C LYS A 227 -11.82 13.89 -10.57
N PHE A 228 -11.89 14.74 -11.60
CA PHE A 228 -10.79 15.64 -11.97
C PHE A 228 -10.53 16.70 -10.88
N THR A 229 -9.69 16.34 -9.90
CA THR A 229 -9.15 17.27 -8.92
C THR A 229 -7.69 16.91 -8.66
N LEU A 230 -6.75 17.68 -9.21
CA LEU A 230 -5.30 17.49 -8.99
C LEU A 230 -4.87 17.79 -7.55
N PHE A 231 -5.64 18.64 -6.85
CA PHE A 231 -5.31 19.10 -5.51
C PHE A 231 -5.23 17.98 -4.45
N PRO A 232 -6.21 17.06 -4.32
CA PRO A 232 -6.08 15.88 -3.47
C PRO A 232 -4.86 15.00 -3.79
N HIS A 233 -4.52 14.82 -5.07
CA HIS A 233 -3.32 14.10 -5.47
C HIS A 233 -2.05 14.80 -4.96
N PHE A 234 -1.95 16.13 -5.10
CA PHE A 234 -0.82 16.90 -4.55
C PHE A 234 -0.73 16.80 -3.02
N LYS A 235 -1.86 16.85 -2.32
CA LYS A 235 -1.89 16.67 -0.86
C LYS A 235 -1.35 15.30 -0.47
N THR A 236 -1.73 14.25 -1.20
CA THR A 236 -1.23 12.88 -0.97
C THR A 236 0.27 12.77 -1.26
N LEU A 237 0.76 13.35 -2.36
CA LEU A 237 2.20 13.42 -2.65
C LEU A 237 2.98 14.19 -1.57
N LYS A 238 2.39 15.23 -0.98
CA LYS A 238 3.01 15.94 0.14
C LYS A 238 3.13 15.05 1.39
N LEU A 239 2.15 14.18 1.65
CA LEU A 239 2.20 13.20 2.74
C LEU A 239 3.28 12.13 2.49
N LEU A 240 3.37 11.56 1.28
CA LEU A 240 4.42 10.61 0.88
C LEU A 240 5.84 11.11 1.16
N ARG A 241 6.05 12.43 1.03
CA ARG A 241 7.35 13.06 1.26
C ARG A 241 7.66 13.31 2.74
N ASN A 242 6.65 13.30 3.60
CA ASN A 242 6.84 13.64 5.01
C ASN A 242 7.24 12.38 5.79
N LYS A 243 8.41 12.43 6.45
CA LYS A 243 8.95 11.31 7.25
C LYS A 243 7.96 10.79 8.29
N LYS A 244 7.09 11.66 8.82
CA LYS A 244 6.05 11.24 9.77
C LYS A 244 5.15 10.14 9.21
N TYR A 245 4.83 10.17 7.92
CA TYR A 245 3.88 9.25 7.30
C TYR A 245 4.53 8.12 6.49
N LEU A 246 5.76 8.33 6.00
CA LEU A 246 6.53 7.32 5.29
C LEU A 246 7.99 7.48 5.66
N THR A 247 8.61 6.45 6.22
CA THR A 247 10.05 6.38 6.49
C THR A 247 10.63 5.07 5.97
N ILE A 248 11.77 5.14 5.29
CA ILE A 248 12.50 3.98 4.79
C ILE A 248 13.93 4.06 5.36
N TYR A 249 14.39 2.98 5.97
CA TYR A 249 15.73 2.88 6.54
C TYR A 249 16.44 1.58 6.08
N PRO A 250 17.68 1.64 5.58
CA PRO A 250 18.46 2.84 5.32
C PRO A 250 17.82 3.73 4.24
N GLU A 251 18.08 5.04 4.28
CA GLU A 251 17.51 5.95 3.28
C GLU A 251 18.20 5.77 1.92
N PHE A 252 17.52 5.16 0.96
CA PHE A 252 18.03 5.03 -0.40
C PHE A 252 18.15 6.40 -1.11
N PRO A 253 19.13 6.58 -2.04
CA PRO A 253 19.28 7.82 -2.81
C PRO A 253 18.01 8.22 -3.58
N SER A 254 17.32 7.24 -4.15
CA SER A 254 16.06 7.38 -4.87
C SER A 254 14.93 7.89 -3.97
N TYR A 255 14.80 7.35 -2.76
CA TYR A 255 13.84 7.81 -1.76
C TYR A 255 14.15 9.24 -1.30
N LYS A 256 15.44 9.56 -1.07
CA LYS A 256 15.91 10.91 -0.73
C LYS A 256 15.59 11.92 -1.85
N PHE A 257 15.71 11.51 -3.10
CA PHE A 257 15.37 12.33 -4.27
C PHE A 257 13.86 12.61 -4.37
N ILE A 258 13.01 11.59 -4.24
CA ILE A 258 11.54 11.73 -4.22
C ILE A 258 11.12 12.70 -3.12
N ARG A 259 11.72 12.59 -1.93
CA ARG A 259 11.44 13.47 -0.80
C ARG A 259 11.80 14.93 -1.08
N LYS A 260 12.92 15.18 -1.77
CA LYS A 260 13.38 16.54 -2.09
C LYS A 260 12.57 17.22 -3.20
N LYS A 261 12.02 16.47 -4.16
CA LYS A 261 11.23 17.03 -5.27
C LYS A 261 9.92 17.66 -4.79
N LYS A 262 9.55 18.84 -5.32
CA LYS A 262 8.23 19.45 -5.08
C LYS A 262 7.11 18.52 -5.61
N PRO A 263 5.91 18.50 -5.01
CA PRO A 263 4.85 17.54 -5.38
C PRO A 263 4.45 17.64 -6.86
N PHE A 264 4.39 18.86 -7.40
CA PHE A 264 4.14 19.11 -8.81
C PHE A 264 5.20 18.47 -9.72
N SER A 265 6.47 18.74 -9.43
CA SER A 265 7.60 18.18 -10.18
C SER A 265 7.69 16.66 -10.06
N LEU A 266 7.32 16.11 -8.90
CA LEU A 266 7.26 14.67 -8.68
C LEU A 266 6.14 14.04 -9.52
N LEU A 267 4.95 14.62 -9.53
CA LEU A 267 3.85 14.14 -10.38
C LEU A 267 4.22 14.18 -11.86
N LYS A 268 4.85 15.27 -12.32
CA LYS A 268 5.32 15.41 -13.70
C LYS A 268 6.39 14.37 -14.06
N LEU A 269 7.24 13.99 -13.09
CA LEU A 269 8.26 12.96 -13.26
C LEU A 269 7.67 11.54 -13.32
N LEU A 270 6.62 11.27 -12.54
CA LEU A 270 5.97 9.97 -12.49
C LEU A 270 4.99 9.76 -13.66
N LEU A 271 4.39 10.82 -14.18
CA LEU A 271 3.38 10.73 -15.25
C LEU A 271 3.82 9.90 -16.46
N PRO A 272 5.05 10.06 -16.98
CA PRO A 272 5.57 9.26 -18.10
C PRO A 272 5.67 7.76 -17.82
N ILE A 273 5.81 7.36 -16.56
CA ILE A 273 5.84 5.95 -16.14
C ILE A 273 4.42 5.42 -16.00
N LEU A 274 3.53 6.25 -15.46
CA LEU A 274 2.14 5.88 -15.24
C LEU A 274 1.35 5.76 -16.54
N ILE A 275 1.80 6.39 -17.62
CA ILE A 275 1.03 6.53 -18.85
C ILE A 275 1.83 6.01 -20.01
N ASP A 276 1.26 5.05 -20.72
CA ASP A 276 1.87 4.46 -21.89
C ASP A 276 2.01 5.50 -23.01
N LYS A 277 3.25 5.69 -23.45
CA LYS A 277 3.59 6.55 -24.58
C LYS A 277 3.46 5.80 -25.92
N HIS A 278 3.59 4.47 -25.89
CA HIS A 278 3.67 3.59 -27.05
C HIS A 278 2.35 2.85 -27.26
N GLU A 279 1.32 3.60 -27.62
CA GLU A 279 0.11 3.06 -28.26
C GLU A 279 -0.28 4.04 -29.37
N PHE A 280 0.59 4.11 -30.37
CA PHE A 280 0.34 4.51 -31.75
C PHE A 280 1.05 3.50 -32.63
#